data_AF-A0A447R8X1-F1
#
_entry.id   AF-A0A447R8X1-F1
#
_cell.length_a   1.000
_cell.length_b   1.000
_cell.length_c   1.000
_cell.angle_alpha   90.00
_cell.angle_beta   90.00
_cell.angle_gamma   90.00
#
_symmetry.space_group_name_H-M   'P 1'
#
loop_
_entity.id
_entity.type
_entity.pdbx_description
1 polymer ?
#
loop_
_entity_poly.entity_id
_entity_poly.type
_entity_poly.pdbx_seq_one_letter_code
_entity_poly.pdbx_strand_id
1 'polypeptide(L)'
;MLHQLMKIKQHRERGLRNELAHTTRLRQQVEQEISLLQQHRNEIKDKWQLACLELTGVIDHRVLIRWSEHMHSYQLKYEAIGQQISMQQQLHTRLTQEEIELQGMLRQVLRSQDKINYMILEGVDN
;
A
#
# COMPACT_ATOMS: atom_id res chain seq x y z
N MET A 1 -29.48 -31.05 1.15
CA MET A 1 -28.56 -30.47 0.14
C MET A 1 -28.42 -28.95 0.26
N LEU A 2 -29.49 -28.15 0.19
CA LEU A 2 -29.41 -26.68 0.26
C LEU A 2 -28.75 -26.14 1.54
N HIS A 3 -29.08 -26.71 2.71
CA HIS A 3 -28.41 -26.37 3.98
C HIS A 3 -26.90 -26.65 3.98
N GLN A 4 -26.44 -27.70 3.31
CA GLN A 4 -25.01 -27.99 3.16
C GLN A 4 -24.34 -26.98 2.23
N LEU A 5 -25.02 -26.59 1.14
CA LEU A 5 -24.54 -25.56 0.23
C LEU A 5 -24.43 -24.20 0.93
N MET A 6 -25.39 -23.85 1.79
CA MET A 6 -25.33 -22.66 2.64
C MET A 6 -24.10 -22.66 3.55
N LYS A 7 -23.82 -23.78 4.24
CA LYS A 7 -22.62 -23.91 5.09
C LYS A 7 -21.32 -23.68 4.31
N ILE A 8 -21.23 -24.22 3.09
CA ILE A 8 -20.07 -24.00 2.20
C ILE A 8 -19.92 -22.51 1.87
N LYS A 9 -21.02 -21.83 1.54
CA LYS A 9 -21.00 -20.39 1.20
C LYS A 9 -20.62 -19.51 2.39
N GLN A 10 -21.13 -19.81 3.59
CA GLN A 10 -20.76 -19.12 4.83
C GLN A 10 -19.29 -19.35 5.19
N HIS A 11 -18.73 -20.54 4.91
CA HIS A 11 -17.30 -20.78 5.08
C HIS A 11 -16.48 -19.93 4.10
N ARG A 12 -16.86 -19.90 2.82
CA ARG A 12 -16.20 -19.07 1.81
C ARG A 12 -16.28 -17.57 2.12
N GLU A 13 -17.42 -17.10 2.62
CA GLU A 13 -17.59 -15.71 3.08
C GLU A 13 -16.60 -15.37 4.19
N ARG A 14 -16.47 -16.23 5.21
CA ARG A 14 -15.51 -16.05 6.30
C ARG A 14 -14.07 -16.00 5.77
N GLY A 15 -13.72 -16.88 4.84
CA GLY A 15 -12.42 -16.86 4.16
C GLY A 15 -12.15 -15.51 3.48
N LEU A 16 -13.07 -15.07 2.63
CA LEU A 16 -12.96 -13.80 1.90
C LEU A 16 -12.88 -12.58 2.84
N ARG A 17 -13.63 -12.59 3.95
CA ARG A 17 -13.55 -11.51 4.96
C ARG A 17 -12.20 -11.47 5.66
N ASN A 18 -11.63 -12.63 5.96
CA ASN A 18 -10.30 -12.72 6.58
C ASN A 18 -9.21 -12.24 5.62
N GLU A 19 -9.27 -12.66 4.36
CA GLU A 19 -8.37 -12.19 3.29
C GLU A 19 -8.50 -10.67 3.11
N LEU A 20 -9.73 -10.15 3.00
CA LEU A 20 -9.97 -8.71 2.89
C LEU A 20 -9.37 -7.94 4.07
N ALA A 21 -9.62 -8.39 5.31
CA ALA A 21 -9.06 -7.75 6.49
C ALA A 21 -7.53 -7.78 6.50
N HIS A 22 -6.91 -8.85 5.99
CA HIS A 22 -5.47 -8.96 5.86
C HIS A 22 -4.93 -7.98 4.80
N THR A 23 -5.50 -7.98 3.59
CA THR A 23 -5.11 -7.09 2.49
C THR A 23 -5.29 -5.62 2.87
N THR A 24 -6.38 -5.25 3.54
CA THR A 24 -6.61 -3.88 4.03
C THR A 24 -5.53 -3.47 5.05
N ARG A 25 -5.14 -4.35 5.98
CA ARG A 25 -4.07 -4.06 6.95
C ARG A 25 -2.71 -3.86 6.26
N LEU A 26 -2.36 -4.74 5.33
CA LEU A 26 -1.12 -4.60 4.54
C LEU A 26 -1.13 -3.29 3.75
N ARG A 27 -2.25 -2.93 3.13
CA ARG A 27 -2.39 -1.66 2.39
C ARG A 27 -2.14 -0.45 3.29
N GLN A 28 -2.70 -0.45 4.50
CA GLN A 28 -2.48 0.62 5.49
C GLN A 28 -1.02 0.69 5.95
N GLN A 29 -0.35 -0.45 6.13
CA GLN A 29 1.08 -0.48 6.48
C GLN A 29 1.92 0.12 5.37
N VAL A 30 1.67 -0.26 4.11
CA VAL A 30 2.38 0.31 2.95
C VAL A 30 2.13 1.81 2.83
N GLU A 31 0.90 2.29 3.09
CA GLU A 31 0.58 3.71 3.10
C GLU A 31 1.38 4.48 4.17
N GLN A 32 1.52 3.92 5.36
CA GLN A 32 2.36 4.48 6.42
C GLN A 32 3.85 4.50 6.03
N GLU A 33 4.35 3.42 5.44
CA GLU A 33 5.75 3.35 4.94
C GLU A 33 6.02 4.41 3.87
N ILE A 34 5.09 4.62 2.93
CA ILE A 34 5.20 5.68 1.92
C ILE A 34 5.30 7.05 2.59
N SER A 35 4.46 7.32 3.59
CA SER A 35 4.48 8.59 4.33
C SER A 35 5.82 8.83 5.05
N LEU A 36 6.35 7.80 5.72
CA LEU A 36 7.66 7.87 6.38
C LEU A 36 8.80 8.09 5.38
N LEU A 37 8.80 7.37 4.25
CA LEU A 37 9.80 7.56 3.19
C LEU A 37 9.72 8.97 2.59
N GLN A 38 8.52 9.52 2.40
CA GLN A 38 8.35 10.90 1.94
C GLN A 38 8.91 11.91 2.94
N GLN A 39 8.68 11.70 4.24
CA GLN A 39 9.27 12.54 5.28
C GLN A 39 10.80 12.48 5.23
N HIS A 40 11.40 11.29 5.20
CA HIS A 40 12.85 11.13 5.09
C HIS A 40 13.42 11.78 3.82
N ARG A 41 12.70 11.67 2.71
CA ARG A 41 13.08 12.30 1.44
C ARG A 41 13.08 13.83 1.54
N ASN A 42 12.10 14.40 2.23
CA ASN A 42 12.04 15.84 2.49
C ASN A 42 13.17 16.29 3.42
N GLU A 43 13.47 15.54 4.49
CA GLU A 43 14.59 15.86 5.38
C GLU A 43 15.93 15.87 4.63
N ILE A 44 16.15 14.95 3.70
CA ILE A 44 17.34 14.95 2.83
C ILE A 44 17.35 16.18 1.92
N LYS A 45 16.21 16.52 1.33
CA LYS A 45 16.08 17.72 0.49
C LYS A 45 16.39 18.99 1.29
N ASP A 46 15.89 19.11 2.50
CA ASP A 46 16.11 20.28 3.36
C ASP A 46 17.59 20.38 3.76
N LYS A 47 18.22 19.26 4.15
CA LYS A 47 19.66 19.20 4.43
C LYS A 47 20.49 19.58 3.20
N TRP A 48 20.09 19.11 2.02
CA TRP A 48 20.75 19.46 0.77
C TRP A 48 20.64 20.96 0.48
N GLN A 49 19.45 21.56 0.65
CA GLN A 49 19.25 22.99 0.47
C GLN A 49 20.08 23.83 1.45
N LEU A 50 20.13 23.43 2.72
CA LEU A 50 20.97 24.10 3.72
C LEU A 50 22.45 24.04 3.33
N ALA A 51 22.94 22.87 2.93
CA ALA A 51 24.32 22.71 2.51
C ALA A 51 24.68 23.52 1.25
N CYS A 52 23.70 23.82 0.38
CA CYS A 52 23.89 24.76 -0.73
C CYS A 52 24.09 26.21 -0.28
N LEU A 53 23.51 26.60 0.85
CA LEU A 53 23.63 27.96 1.41
C LEU A 53 24.94 28.16 2.19
N GLU A 54 25.61 27.08 2.59
CA GLU A 54 26.87 27.14 3.35
C GLU A 54 28.07 27.65 2.52
N LEU A 55 28.03 27.52 1.19
CA LEU A 55 29.06 28.05 0.30
C LEU A 55 28.78 29.52 -0.04
N THR A 56 29.44 30.43 0.66
CA THR A 56 29.46 31.86 0.33
C THR A 56 30.90 32.38 0.23
N GLY A 57 31.14 33.34 -0.68
CA GLY A 57 32.45 33.99 -0.83
C GLY A 57 33.45 33.22 -1.71
N VAL A 58 34.73 33.55 -1.57
CA VAL A 58 35.83 32.88 -2.29
C VAL A 58 36.16 31.56 -1.59
N ILE A 59 36.13 30.48 -2.34
CA ILE A 59 36.20 29.11 -1.83
C ILE A 59 37.46 28.45 -2.35
N ASP A 60 38.22 27.80 -1.47
CA ASP A 60 39.36 26.98 -1.87
C ASP A 60 38.89 25.78 -2.70
N HIS A 61 39.66 25.41 -3.71
CA HIS A 61 39.40 24.29 -4.61
C HIS A 61 39.18 22.97 -3.86
N ARG A 62 39.94 22.72 -2.79
CA ARG A 62 39.77 21.52 -1.95
C ARG A 62 38.42 21.48 -1.23
N VAL A 63 37.93 22.64 -0.79
CA VAL A 63 36.63 22.78 -0.13
C VAL A 63 35.51 22.58 -1.14
N LEU A 64 35.67 23.13 -2.36
CA LEU A 64 34.72 22.93 -3.45
C LEU A 64 34.56 21.46 -3.83
N ILE A 65 35.68 20.70 -3.96
CA ILE A 65 35.63 19.26 -4.28
C ILE A 65 34.85 18.50 -3.21
N ARG A 66 35.20 18.65 -1.93
CA ARG A 66 34.51 17.96 -0.82
C ARG A 66 33.03 18.29 -0.76
N TRP A 67 32.69 19.56 -1.00
CA TRP A 67 31.30 19.99 -1.05
C TRP A 67 30.56 19.31 -2.20
N SER A 68 31.17 19.23 -3.38
CA SER A 68 30.55 18.57 -4.54
C SER A 68 30.30 17.07 -4.30
N GLU A 69 31.24 16.38 -3.66
CA GLU A 69 31.07 14.98 -3.23
C GLU A 69 29.91 14.85 -2.21
N HIS A 70 29.80 15.80 -1.28
CA HIS A 70 28.73 15.83 -0.29
C HIS A 70 27.36 16.05 -0.94
N MET A 71 27.25 16.98 -1.90
CA MET A 71 26.03 17.21 -2.69
C MET A 71 25.63 15.97 -3.47
N HIS A 72 26.60 15.32 -4.12
CA HIS A 72 26.34 14.10 -4.87
C HIS A 72 25.83 12.98 -3.95
N SER A 73 26.37 12.86 -2.73
CA SER A 73 25.86 11.92 -1.73
C SER A 73 24.39 12.18 -1.36
N TYR A 74 23.97 13.43 -1.20
CA TYR A 74 22.55 13.76 -0.97
C TYR A 74 21.67 13.40 -2.15
N GLN A 75 22.11 13.70 -3.37
CA GLN A 75 21.39 13.35 -4.59
C GLN A 75 21.15 11.84 -4.67
N LEU A 76 22.20 11.02 -4.48
CA LEU A 76 22.09 9.56 -4.50
C LEU A 76 21.09 9.03 -3.46
N LYS A 77 21.13 9.56 -2.23
CA LYS A 77 20.17 9.18 -1.18
C LYS A 77 18.74 9.58 -1.52
N TYR A 78 18.55 10.78 -2.06
CA TYR A 78 17.24 11.28 -2.47
C TYR A 78 16.62 10.45 -3.61
N GLU A 79 17.44 10.05 -4.58
CA GLU A 79 17.04 9.18 -5.69
C GLU A 79 16.72 7.77 -5.19
N ALA A 80 17.54 7.19 -4.32
CA ALA A 80 17.31 5.86 -3.73
C ALA A 80 15.97 5.80 -2.98
N ILE A 81 15.67 6.81 -2.16
CA ILE A 81 14.37 6.88 -1.46
C ILE A 81 13.23 7.12 -2.46
N GLY A 82 13.46 7.93 -3.50
CA GLY A 82 12.49 8.10 -4.59
C GLY A 82 12.12 6.78 -5.27
N GLN A 83 13.10 5.91 -5.51
CA GLN A 83 12.87 4.57 -6.05
C GLN A 83 12.08 3.68 -5.07
N GLN A 84 12.42 3.70 -3.78
CA GLN A 84 11.68 2.97 -2.75
C GLN A 84 10.21 3.41 -2.66
N ILE A 85 9.94 4.71 -2.69
CA ILE A 85 8.57 5.25 -2.72
C ILE A 85 7.81 4.73 -3.94
N SER A 86 8.44 4.77 -5.13
CA SER A 86 7.82 4.27 -6.37
C SER A 86 7.45 2.78 -6.26
N MET A 87 8.34 1.96 -5.72
CA MET A 87 8.06 0.53 -5.48
C MET A 87 6.89 0.33 -4.51
N GLN A 88 6.86 1.08 -3.40
CA GLN A 88 5.78 0.98 -2.43
C GLN A 88 4.44 1.47 -2.98
N GLN A 89 4.44 2.51 -3.82
CA GLN A 89 3.22 2.98 -4.51
C GLN A 89 2.67 1.93 -5.48
N GLN A 90 3.55 1.21 -6.19
CA GLN A 90 3.14 0.07 -7.03
C GLN A 90 2.53 -1.06 -6.21
N LEU A 91 3.12 -1.38 -5.05
CA LEU A 91 2.56 -2.38 -4.13
C LEU A 91 1.20 -1.94 -3.60
N HIS A 92 1.06 -0.69 -3.15
CA HIS A 92 -0.21 -0.13 -2.69
C HIS A 92 -1.31 -0.23 -3.77
N THR A 93 -0.96 0.08 -5.03
CA THR A 93 -1.89 -0.03 -6.17
C THR A 93 -2.34 -1.48 -6.37
N ARG A 94 -1.41 -2.45 -6.29
CA ARG A 94 -1.75 -3.88 -6.39
C ARG A 94 -2.67 -4.33 -5.27
N LEU A 95 -2.36 -3.98 -4.01
CA LEU A 95 -3.20 -4.32 -2.86
C LEU A 95 -4.60 -3.68 -2.94
N THR A 96 -4.69 -2.47 -3.49
CA THR A 96 -5.98 -1.80 -3.74
C THR A 96 -6.82 -2.56 -4.76
N GLN A 97 -6.19 -3.02 -5.85
CA GLN A 97 -6.87 -3.81 -6.87
C GLN A 97 -7.35 -5.17 -6.32
N GLU A 98 -6.49 -5.83 -5.54
CA GLU A 98 -6.83 -7.08 -4.85
C GLU A 98 -8.00 -6.89 -3.88
N GLU A 99 -8.02 -5.79 -3.11
CA GLU A 99 -9.14 -5.45 -2.22
C GLU A 99 -10.46 -5.29 -2.98
N ILE A 100 -10.44 -4.63 -4.14
CA ILE A 100 -11.62 -4.47 -5.02
C ILE A 100 -12.12 -5.84 -5.52
N GLU A 101 -11.21 -6.72 -5.91
CA GLU A 101 -11.53 -8.08 -6.39
C GLU A 101 -12.13 -8.94 -5.28
N LEU A 102 -11.52 -8.93 -4.08
CA LEU A 102 -12.04 -9.61 -2.88
C LEU A 102 -13.44 -9.11 -2.51
N GLN A 103 -13.68 -7.80 -2.54
CA GLN A 103 -15.01 -7.23 -2.33
C GLN A 103 -16.00 -7.66 -3.42
N GLY A 104 -15.57 -7.75 -4.67
CA GLY A 104 -16.35 -8.30 -5.78
C GLY A 104 -16.80 -9.73 -5.52
N MET A 105 -15.86 -10.60 -5.16
CA MET A 105 -16.12 -12.00 -4.82
C MET A 105 -17.03 -12.13 -3.60
N LEU A 106 -16.81 -11.33 -2.55
CA LEU A 106 -17.63 -11.34 -1.35
C LEU A 106 -19.08 -10.98 -1.67
N ARG A 107 -19.32 -9.93 -2.47
CA ARG A 107 -20.66 -9.54 -2.93
C ARG A 107 -21.34 -10.67 -3.70
N GLN A 108 -20.62 -11.39 -4.56
CA GLN A 108 -21.17 -12.53 -5.29
C GLN A 108 -21.55 -13.69 -4.34
N VAL A 109 -20.71 -13.97 -3.34
CA VAL A 109 -20.99 -15.00 -2.33
C VAL A 109 -22.23 -14.63 -1.51
N LEU A 110 -22.36 -13.39 -1.07
CA LEU A 110 -23.53 -12.92 -0.32
C LEU A 110 -24.82 -13.04 -1.15
N ARG A 111 -24.83 -12.56 -2.40
CA ARG A 111 -25.98 -12.76 -3.31
C ARG A 111 -26.32 -14.23 -3.51
N SER A 112 -25.31 -15.10 -3.58
CA SER A 112 -25.51 -16.54 -3.70
C SER A 112 -26.09 -17.15 -2.42
N GLN A 113 -25.75 -16.64 -1.24
CA GLN A 113 -26.36 -17.05 0.02
C GLN A 113 -27.81 -16.62 0.07
N ASP A 114 -28.13 -15.37 -0.28
CA ASP A 114 -29.51 -14.86 -0.30
C ASP A 114 -30.42 -15.73 -1.17
N LYS A 115 -29.95 -16.11 -2.37
CA LYS A 115 -30.67 -17.03 -3.26
C LYS A 115 -30.93 -18.40 -2.64
N ILE A 116 -29.94 -18.97 -1.96
CA ILE A 116 -30.10 -20.28 -1.30
C ILE A 116 -31.05 -20.15 -0.10
N ASN A 117 -30.95 -19.07 0.67
CA ASN A 117 -31.84 -18.80 1.79
C ASN A 117 -33.29 -18.69 1.31
N TYR A 118 -33.53 -17.95 0.23
CA TYR A 118 -34.84 -17.85 -0.39
C TYR A 118 -35.41 -19.23 -0.78
N MET A 119 -34.61 -20.07 -1.46
CA MET A 119 -35.02 -21.44 -1.83
C MET A 119 -35.28 -22.34 -0.62
N ILE A 120 -34.53 -22.16 0.47
CA ILE A 120 -34.78 -22.90 1.72
C ILE A 120 -36.13 -22.48 2.31
N LEU A 121 -36.42 -21.18 2.34
CA LEU A 121 -37.66 -20.65 2.89
C LEU A 121 -38.89 -21.04 2.05
N GLU A 122 -38.82 -20.93 0.72
CA GLU A 122 -39.92 -21.37 -0.17
C GLU A 122 -40.15 -22.89 -0.15
N GLY A 123 -39.11 -23.67 0.14
CA GLY A 123 -39.21 -25.14 0.27
C GLY A 123 -39.73 -25.62 1.63
N VAL A 124 -40.02 -24.71 2.57
CA VAL A 124 -40.59 -25.02 3.90
C VAL A 124 -42.11 -24.80 3.92
N ASP A 125 -42.66 -24.02 2.99
CA ASP A 125 -44.09 -23.70 2.88
C ASP A 125 -44.86 -24.61 1.88
N ASN A 126 -44.20 -25.64 1.32
CA ASN A 126 -44.83 -26.71 0.53
C ASN A 126 -44.64 -28.07 1.21
#